data_AF-A0A417CC34-F1
#
_entry.id   AF-A0A417CC34-F1
#
_cell.length_a   1.000
_cell.length_b   1.000
_cell.length_c   1.000
_cell.angle_alpha   90.00
_cell.angle_beta   90.00
_cell.angle_gamma   90.00
#
_symmetry.space_group_name_H-M   'P 1'
#
loop_
_entity.id
_entity.type
_entity.pdbx_description
1 polymer ?
#
loop_
_entity_poly.entity_id
_entity_poly.type
_entity_poly.pdbx_seq_one_letter_code
_entity_poly.pdbx_strand_id
1 'polypeptide(L)' 'MRRTPQIIVKQTEEWLDERWRILWMDNPPRQADLSYYNGAIKAVEFLGYSWKRDENGKHTIIKD' A
#
# COMPACT_ATOMS: atom_id res chain seq x y z
N MET A 1 9.78 -22.08 -3.36
CA MET A 1 10.07 -21.19 -4.50
C MET A 1 10.37 -19.80 -3.97
N ARG A 2 11.53 -19.19 -4.27
CA ARG A 2 11.77 -17.78 -3.87
C ARG A 2 10.89 -16.88 -4.73
N ARG A 3 10.14 -15.95 -4.11
CA ARG A 3 9.32 -14.99 -4.85
C ARG A 3 10.23 -14.01 -5.61
N THR A 4 9.88 -13.66 -6.83
CA THR A 4 10.61 -12.63 -7.58
C THR A 4 10.27 -11.24 -7.02
N PRO A 5 11.17 -10.25 -7.16
CA PRO A 5 10.88 -8.87 -6.75
C PRO A 5 9.59 -8.32 -7.37
N GLN A 6 9.31 -8.65 -8.63
CA GLN A 6 8.08 -8.24 -9.32
C GLN A 6 6.81 -8.79 -8.65
N ILE A 7 6.84 -10.06 -8.22
CA ILE A 7 5.70 -10.65 -7.51
C ILE A 7 5.51 -9.98 -6.15
N ILE A 8 6.60 -9.69 -5.44
CA ILE A 8 6.54 -9.01 -4.14
C ILE A 8 5.91 -7.62 -4.31
N VAL A 9 6.39 -6.83 -5.28
CA VAL A 9 5.84 -5.51 -5.57
C VAL A 9 4.35 -5.57 -5.87
N LYS A 10 3.92 -6.46 -6.77
CA LYS A 10 2.51 -6.62 -7.11
C LYS A 10 1.66 -7.01 -5.90
N GLN A 11 2.13 -7.93 -5.06
CA GLN A 11 1.44 -8.30 -3.83
C GLN A 11 1.33 -7.14 -2.85
N THR A 12 2.36 -6.30 -2.76
CA THR A 12 2.32 -5.09 -1.94
C THR A 12 1.32 -4.08 -2.47
N GLU A 13 1.23 -3.87 -3.79
CA GLU A 13 0.21 -3.02 -4.41
C GLU A 13 -1.21 -3.52 -4.11
N GLU A 14 -1.48 -4.80 -4.37
CA GLU A 14 -2.79 -5.42 -4.11
C GLU A 14 -3.18 -5.31 -2.63
N TRP A 15 -2.21 -5.48 -1.73
CA TRP A 15 -2.43 -5.33 -0.30
C TRP A 15 -2.73 -3.87 0.08
N LEU A 16 -2.00 -2.89 -0.48
CA LEU A 16 -2.26 -1.47 -0.24
C LEU A 16 -3.64 -1.04 -0.75
N ASP A 17 -4.09 -1.58 -1.89
CA ASP A 17 -5.43 -1.36 -2.44
C ASP A 17 -6.52 -1.84 -1.47
N GLU A 18 -6.35 -3.05 -0.93
CA GLU A 18 -7.26 -3.62 0.06
C GLU A 18 -7.29 -2.78 1.34
N ARG A 19 -6.12 -2.39 1.86
CA ARG A 19 -6.02 -1.58 3.08
C ARG A 19 -6.65 -0.22 2.91
N TRP A 20 -6.48 0.41 1.75
CA TRP A 20 -7.16 1.66 1.43
C TRP A 20 -8.68 1.47 1.41
N ARG A 21 -9.18 0.40 0.77
CA ARG A 21 -10.63 0.12 0.77
C ARG A 21 -11.18 -0.03 2.19
N ILE A 22 -10.49 -0.77 3.06
CA ILE A 22 -10.88 -0.96 4.46
C ILE A 22 -10.93 0.36 5.21
N LEU A 23 -9.94 1.23 4.99
CA LEU A 23 -9.85 2.54 5.65
C LEU A 23 -11.12 3.39 5.41
N TRP A 24 -11.73 3.27 4.24
CA TRP A 24 -12.92 4.01 3.83
C TRP A 24 -14.25 3.28 4.07
N MET A 25 -14.24 2.10 4.71
CA MET A 25 -15.47 1.42 5.10
C MET A 25 -16.17 2.11 6.28
N ASP A 26 -15.40 2.76 7.16
CA ASP A 26 -15.90 3.52 8.30
C ASP A 26 -15.70 5.03 8.06
N ASN A 27 -16.63 5.86 8.54
CA ASN A 27 -16.49 7.32 8.52
C ASN A 27 -16.85 7.93 9.89
N PRO A 28 -15.87 8.39 10.68
CA PRO A 28 -14.44 8.50 10.35
C PRO A 28 -13.70 7.14 10.37
N PRO A 29 -12.57 7.01 9.64
CA PRO A 29 -11.74 5.81 9.68
C PRO A 29 -11.24 5.49 11.09
N ARG A 30 -11.13 4.20 11.42
CA ARG A 30 -10.51 3.76 12.67
C ARG A 30 -9.03 4.13 12.67
N GLN A 31 -8.56 4.76 13.75
CA GLN A 31 -7.16 5.22 13.88
C GLN A 31 -6.13 4.10 13.72
N ALA A 32 -6.47 2.87 14.13
CA ALA A 32 -5.61 1.71 13.94
C ALA A 32 -5.42 1.37 12.45
N ASP A 33 -6.49 1.43 11.65
CA ASP A 33 -6.40 1.17 10.21
C ASP A 33 -5.58 2.25 9.49
N LEU A 34 -5.77 3.51 9.88
CA LEU A 34 -5.01 4.64 9.34
C LEU A 34 -3.51 4.50 9.63
N SER A 35 -3.16 4.20 10.89
CA SER A 35 -1.77 4.02 11.32
C SER A 35 -1.12 2.85 10.60
N TYR A 36 -1.84 1.75 10.43
CA TYR A 36 -1.31 0.55 9.77
C TYR A 36 -1.08 0.78 8.27
N TYR A 37 -2.02 1.43 7.59
CA TYR A 37 -1.86 1.84 6.19
C TYR A 37 -0.67 2.79 6.00
N ASN A 38 -0.59 3.85 6.81
CA ASN A 38 0.50 4.83 6.74
C ASN A 38 1.87 4.20 7.03
N GLY A 39 1.95 3.26 7.99
CA GLY A 39 3.17 2.53 8.30
C GLY A 39 3.68 1.72 7.11
N ALA A 40 2.78 1.06 6.37
CA ALA A 40 3.15 0.30 5.18
C ALA A 40 3.64 1.21 4.04
N ILE A 41 2.99 2.35 3.82
CA ILE A 41 3.46 3.36 2.87
C ILE A 41 4.88 3.84 3.24
N LYS A 42 5.14 4.12 4.52
CA LYS A 42 6.48 4.50 4.98
C LYS A 42 7.52 3.40 4.81
N ALA A 43 7.12 2.13 4.94
CA ALA A 43 8.02 1.02 4.65
C ALA A 43 8.39 0.94 3.16
N VAL A 44 7.44 1.18 2.25
CA VAL A 44 7.71 1.25 0.80
C VAL A 44 8.75 2.35 0.49
N GLU A 45 8.54 3.55 1.03
CA GLU A 45 9.47 4.68 0.89
C GLU A 45 10.86 4.36 1.50
N PHE A 46 10.89 3.78 2.70
CA PHE A 46 12.14 3.43 3.39
C PHE A 46 12.97 2.40 2.61
N LEU A 47 12.32 1.48 1.90
CA LEU A 47 12.97 0.49 1.05
C LEU A 47 13.46 1.05 -0.30
N GLY A 48 13.31 2.37 -0.51
CA GLY A 48 13.79 3.06 -1.71
C GLY A 48 12.85 2.95 -2.91
N TYR A 49 11.58 2.65 -2.68
CA TYR A 49 10.57 2.68 -3.74
C TYR A 49 9.78 3.98 -3.69
N SER A 50 9.53 4.53 -4.86
CA SER A 50 8.53 5.57 -5.07
C SER A 50 7.15 4.93 -5.22
N TRP A 51 6.07 5.68 -4.97
CA TRP A 51 4.71 5.16 -5.15
C TRP A 51 3.74 6.27 -5.56
N LYS A 52 2.65 5.86 -6.22
CA LYS A 52 1.50 6.72 -6.52
C LYS A 52 0.21 5.98 -6.22
N ARG A 53 -0.87 6.73 -6.00
CA ARG A 53 -2.22 6.20 -5.86
C ARG A 53 -3.20 7.02 -6.69
N ASP A 54 -4.13 6.35 -7.36
CA ASP A 54 -5.20 7.03 -8.11
C ASP A 54 -6.42 7.38 -7.24
N GLU A 55 -7.41 8.02 -7.84
CA GLU A 55 -8.67 8.42 -7.18
C GLU A 55 -9.50 7.22 -6.69
N ASN A 56 -9.34 6.05 -7.30
CA ASN A 56 -10.01 4.81 -6.91
C ASN A 56 -9.26 4.07 -5.79
N GLY A 57 -8.11 4.58 -5.37
CA GLY A 57 -7.30 3.95 -4.35
C GLY A 57 -6.32 2.91 -4.84
N LYS A 58 -6.11 2.80 -6.15
CA LYS A 58 -5.17 1.84 -6.74
C LYS A 58 -3.74 2.32 -6.61
N HIS A 59 -2.86 1.50 -6.07
CA HIS A 59 -1.46 1.80 -5.85
C HIS A 59 -0.60 1.33 -7.01
N THR A 60 0.46 2.07 -7.27
CA THR A 60 1.54 1.65 -8.17
C THR A 60 2.86 1.98 -7.50
N ILE A 61 3.68 0.96 -7.27
CA ILE A 61 5.02 1.07 -6.72
C ILE A 61 6.01 1.15 -7.88
N ILE A 62 6.87 2.16 -7.84
CA ILE A 62 7.84 2.49 -8.87
C ILE A 62 9.22 2.24 -8.27
N LYS A 63 10.00 1.39 -8.93
CA LYS A 63 11.40 1.19 -8.58
C LYS A 63 12.24 2.13 -9.44
N ASP A 64 13.01 2.99 -8.77
CA ASP A 64 14.03 3.81 -9.41
C ASP A 64 15.27 2.98 -9.79
#